data_AF-A0A134BU45-F1
#
_entry.id   AF-A0A134BU45-F1
#
_cell.length_a   1.000
_cell.length_b   1.000
_cell.length_c   1.000
_cell.angle_alpha   90.00
_cell.angle_beta   90.00
_cell.angle_gamma   90.00
#
_symmetry.space_group_name_H-M   'P 1'
#
loop_
_entity.id
_entity.type
_entity.pdbx_description
1 polymer ?
#
loop_
_entity_poly.entity_id
_entity_poly.type
_entity_poly.pdbx_seq_one_letter_code
_entity_poly.pdbx_strand_id
1 'polypeptide(L)'
;MIVVFAGFLAFLFCLYFIKNPYFTLQHIKIKRSKSLLITELSIGVIIFLYIIFAGYSRLVRFLLELTSVILFLLEMWLRVPAIESDFSLSPDVKAMLNKKAKKDFYSTLPMLFLLTCMFVFNFIKI
;
A
#
# COMPACT_ATOMS: atom_id res chain seq x y z
N MET A 1 6.08 15.72 21.23
CA MET A 1 6.84 16.21 20.06
C MET A 1 6.76 15.24 18.88
N ILE A 2 7.05 13.94 19.07
CA ILE A 2 7.00 12.91 18.00
C ILE A 2 5.61 12.77 17.36
N VAL A 3 4.52 12.78 18.16
CA VAL A 3 3.14 12.65 17.65
C VAL A 3 2.76 13.80 16.70
N VAL A 4 3.10 15.04 17.06
CA VAL A 4 2.81 16.23 16.25
C VAL A 4 3.61 16.19 14.93
N PHE A 5 4.88 15.80 15.00
CA PHE A 5 5.73 15.65 13.83
C PHE A 5 5.25 14.54 12.88
N ALA A 6 4.89 13.38 13.42
CA ALA A 6 4.38 12.27 12.63
C ALA A 6 3.01 12.61 12.01
N GLY A 7 2.17 13.40 12.70
CA GLY A 7 0.88 13.84 12.18
C GLY A 7 1.03 14.85 11.05
N PHE A 8 2.00 15.75 11.17
CA PHE A 8 2.38 16.69 10.11
C PHE A 8 2.91 15.96 8.86
N LEU A 9 3.73 14.93 9.04
CA LEU A 9 4.20 14.09 7.93
C LEU A 9 3.06 13.35 7.24
N ALA A 10 2.13 12.77 7.99
CA ALA A 10 0.93 12.13 7.43
C ALA A 10 0.08 13.15 6.65
N PHE A 11 -0.06 14.38 7.15
CA PHE A 11 -0.77 15.45 6.45
C PHE A 11 -0.09 15.84 5.13
N LEU A 12 1.24 16.02 5.12
CA LEU A 12 2.00 16.28 3.90
C LEU A 12 1.90 15.13 2.91
N PHE A 13 1.94 13.88 3.40
CA PHE A 13 1.72 12.69 2.61
C PHE A 13 0.36 12.76 1.93
N CYS A 14 -0.73 12.98 2.66
CA CYS A 14 -2.08 13.13 2.09
C CYS A 14 -2.16 14.23 1.03
N LEU A 15 -1.60 15.41 1.29
CA LEU A 15 -1.57 16.52 0.33
C LEU A 15 -0.82 16.18 -0.97
N TYR A 16 0.28 15.43 -0.86
CA TYR A 16 1.06 15.00 -2.01
C TYR A 16 0.24 14.11 -2.96
N PHE A 17 -0.54 13.17 -2.43
CA PHE A 17 -1.40 12.29 -3.24
C PHE A 17 -2.59 13.02 -3.87
N ILE A 18 -3.17 13.99 -3.16
CA ILE A 18 -4.23 14.86 -3.71
C ILE A 18 -3.68 15.67 -4.89
N LYS A 19 -2.45 16.20 -4.77
CA LYS A 19 -1.81 17.01 -5.82
C LYS A 19 -1.32 16.19 -7.01
N ASN A 20 -0.97 14.90 -6.80
CA ASN A 20 -0.47 14.00 -7.83
C ASN A 20 -1.41 12.77 -8.02
N PRO A 21 -2.50 12.92 -8.79
CA PRO A 21 -3.50 11.87 -8.97
C PRO A 21 -3.07 10.77 -9.97
N TYR A 22 -1.80 10.71 -10.34
CA TYR A 22 -1.27 9.75 -11.30
C TYR A 22 -0.18 8.91 -10.63
N PHE A 23 -0.19 7.60 -10.89
CA PHE A 23 0.93 6.72 -10.55
C PHE A 23 1.69 6.33 -11.82
N THR A 24 2.99 6.09 -11.69
CA THR A 24 3.85 5.73 -12.82
C THR A 24 4.11 4.23 -12.83
N LEU A 25 3.75 3.55 -13.92
CA LEU A 25 4.05 2.13 -14.13
C LEU A 25 4.68 1.99 -15.52
N GLN A 26 5.94 1.51 -15.60
CA GLN A 26 6.74 1.50 -16.84
C GLN A 26 6.81 2.86 -17.55
N HIS A 27 7.05 3.95 -16.81
CA HIS A 27 7.13 5.32 -17.34
C HIS A 27 5.81 5.88 -17.91
N ILE A 28 4.71 5.13 -17.83
CA ILE A 28 3.38 5.57 -18.23
C ILE A 28 2.66 6.08 -16.98
N LYS A 29 2.11 7.30 -17.06
CA LYS A 29 1.27 7.87 -16.02
C LYS A 29 -0.14 7.33 -16.18
N ILE A 30 -0.63 6.65 -15.15
CA ILE A 30 -1.97 6.06 -15.12
C ILE A 30 -2.78 6.81 -14.09
N LYS A 31 -4.02 7.16 -14.44
CA LYS A 31 -4.90 7.87 -13.51
C LYS A 31 -5.23 6.96 -12.33
N ARG A 32 -5.00 7.45 -11.12
CA ARG A 32 -5.29 6.72 -9.90
C ARG A 32 -6.80 6.58 -9.71
N SER A 33 -7.27 5.37 -9.42
CA SER A 33 -8.68 5.14 -9.06
C SER A 33 -8.97 5.65 -7.66
N LYS A 34 -10.25 5.95 -7.36
CA LYS A 34 -10.66 6.39 -6.01
C LYS A 34 -10.30 5.35 -4.95
N SER A 35 -10.46 4.06 -5.25
CA SER A 35 -10.13 2.97 -4.35
C SER A 35 -8.63 2.89 -4.05
N LEU A 36 -7.78 3.06 -5.07
CA LEU A 36 -6.33 3.01 -4.92
C LEU A 36 -5.80 4.19 -4.08
N LEU A 37 -6.40 5.37 -4.23
CA LEU A 37 -6.11 6.53 -3.38
C LEU A 37 -6.45 6.26 -1.91
N ILE A 38 -7.62 5.66 -1.64
CA ILE A 38 -8.06 5.35 -0.27
C ILE A 38 -7.10 4.35 0.37
N THR A 39 -6.65 3.32 -0.36
CA THR A 39 -5.71 2.34 0.18
C THR A 39 -4.31 2.90 0.46
N GLU A 40 -3.79 3.78 -0.38
CA GLU A 40 -2.50 4.43 -0.11
C GLU A 40 -2.57 5.36 1.11
N LEU A 41 -3.68 6.10 1.24
CA LEU A 41 -3.93 6.94 2.41
C LEU A 41 -4.06 6.09 3.69
N SER A 42 -4.76 4.95 3.62
CA SER A 42 -4.92 4.07 4.78
C SER A 42 -3.59 3.44 5.21
N ILE A 43 -2.70 3.09 4.27
CA ILE A 43 -1.33 2.65 4.58
C ILE A 43 -0.57 3.74 5.33
N GLY A 44 -0.63 4.99 4.88
CA GLY A 44 -0.02 6.12 5.57
C GLY A 44 -0.52 6.30 7.00
N VAL A 45 -1.83 6.17 7.21
CA VAL A 45 -2.45 6.23 8.56
C VAL A 45 -2.00 5.06 9.43
N ILE A 46 -1.90 3.84 8.89
CA ILE A 46 -1.44 2.65 9.63
C ILE A 46 0.02 2.81 10.08
N ILE A 47 0.89 3.34 9.22
CA ILE A 47 2.29 3.62 9.56
C ILE A 47 2.37 4.67 10.67
N PHE A 48 1.54 5.72 10.59
CA PHE A 48 1.46 6.73 11.64
C PHE A 48 1.02 6.14 12.99
N LEU A 49 -0.03 5.30 12.99
CA LEU A 49 -0.47 4.59 14.18
C LEU A 49 0.60 3.63 14.71
N TYR A 50 1.34 2.96 13.82
CA TYR A 50 2.46 2.10 14.20
C TYR A 50 3.53 2.88 14.96
N ILE A 51 3.96 4.04 14.46
CA ILE A 51 4.98 4.87 15.13
C ILE A 51 4.52 5.30 16.54
N ILE A 52 3.23 5.58 16.72
CA ILE A 52 2.68 6.03 18.01
C ILE A 52 2.51 4.86 18.98
N PHE A 53 1.96 3.74 18.52
CA PHE A 53 1.47 2.66 19.37
C PHE A 53 2.38 1.42 19.40
N ALA A 54 3.46 1.37 18.60
CA ALA A 54 4.34 0.20 18.54
C ALA A 54 4.94 -0.19 19.90
N GLY A 55 5.15 0.77 20.81
CA GLY A 55 5.65 0.52 22.16
C GLY A 55 4.58 0.28 23.22
N TYR A 56 3.30 0.47 22.89
CA TYR A 56 2.21 0.47 23.88
C TYR A 56 1.69 -0.93 24.20
N SER A 57 1.42 -1.74 23.17
CA SER A 57 0.89 -3.10 23.35
C SER A 57 1.33 -4.00 22.21
N ARG A 58 1.75 -5.22 22.57
CA ARG A 58 2.18 -6.25 21.61
C ARG A 58 1.05 -6.66 20.66
N LEU A 59 -0.19 -6.76 21.17
CA LEU A 59 -1.36 -7.06 20.36
C LEU A 59 -1.63 -5.96 19.34
N VAL A 60 -1.58 -4.69 19.77
CA VAL A 60 -1.79 -3.54 18.88
C VAL A 60 -0.73 -3.49 17.79
N ARG A 61 0.55 -3.72 18.15
CA ARG A 61 1.65 -3.81 17.19
C ARG A 61 1.42 -4.91 16.15
N PHE A 62 1.06 -6.11 16.60
CA PHE A 62 0.79 -7.25 15.71
C PHE A 62 -0.39 -7.00 14.76
N LEU A 63 -1.48 -6.41 15.27
CA LEU A 63 -2.64 -6.04 14.46
C LEU A 63 -2.30 -4.98 13.41
N LEU A 64 -1.49 -3.98 13.76
CA LEU A 64 -1.02 -2.97 12.82
C LEU A 64 -0.11 -3.57 11.74
N GLU A 65 0.80 -4.46 12.11
CA GLU A 65 1.69 -5.18 11.18
C GLU A 65 0.88 -6.04 10.20
N LEU A 66 -0.08 -6.84 10.68
CA LEU A 66 -0.96 -7.64 9.82
C LEU A 66 -1.82 -6.77 8.89
N THR A 67 -2.42 -5.71 9.43
CA THR A 67 -3.27 -4.82 8.65
C THR A 67 -2.46 -4.13 7.54
N SER A 68 -1.21 -3.76 7.82
CA SER A 68 -0.31 -3.17 6.81
C SER A 68 -0.03 -4.13 5.64
N VAL A 69 0.19 -5.42 5.93
CA VAL A 69 0.42 -6.44 4.89
C VAL A 69 -0.84 -6.65 4.04
N ILE A 70 -2.01 -6.74 4.68
CA ILE A 70 -3.29 -6.90 3.98
C ILE A 70 -3.57 -5.69 3.08
N LEU A 71 -3.37 -4.48 3.58
CA LEU A 71 -3.56 -3.25 2.79
C LEU A 71 -2.59 -3.17 1.62
N PHE A 72 -1.34 -3.60 1.80
CA PHE A 72 -0.36 -3.63 0.72
C PHE A 72 -0.73 -4.65 -0.37
N LEU A 73 -1.21 -5.84 0.01
CA LEU A 73 -1.76 -6.82 -0.94
C LEU A 73 -2.96 -6.25 -1.69
N LEU A 74 -3.85 -5.56 -0.99
CA LEU A 74 -5.02 -4.92 -1.57
C LEU A 74 -4.63 -3.82 -2.58
N GLU A 75 -3.65 -2.98 -2.24
CA GLU A 75 -3.14 -1.94 -3.14
C GLU A 75 -2.59 -2.55 -4.43
N MET A 76 -1.77 -3.60 -4.34
CA MET A 76 -1.21 -4.29 -5.49
C MET A 76 -2.29 -4.94 -6.36
N TRP A 77 -3.35 -5.47 -5.74
CA TRP A 77 -4.49 -6.04 -6.46
C TRP A 77 -5.34 -4.96 -7.16
N LEU A 78 -5.56 -3.81 -6.51
CA LEU A 78 -6.32 -2.67 -7.05
C LEU A 78 -5.63 -1.97 -8.24
N ARG A 79 -4.35 -2.22 -8.48
CA ARG A 79 -3.65 -1.70 -9.67
C ARG A 79 -4.22 -2.26 -10.97
N VAL A 80 -4.67 -3.52 -10.98
CA VAL A 80 -5.26 -4.16 -12.17
C VAL A 80 -6.54 -3.44 -12.64
N PRO A 81 -7.58 -3.26 -11.79
CA PRO A 81 -8.78 -2.54 -12.19
C PRO A 81 -8.52 -1.05 -12.45
N ALA A 82 -7.51 -0.44 -11.81
CA ALA A 82 -7.10 0.93 -12.13
C ALA A 82 -6.57 1.05 -13.58
N ILE A 83 -5.81 0.07 -14.07
CA ILE A 83 -5.35 0.02 -15.47
C ILE A 83 -6.52 -0.21 -16.43
N GLU A 84 -7.44 -1.12 -16.09
CA GLU A 84 -8.58 -1.46 -16.95
C GLU A 84 -9.56 -0.29 -17.09
N SER A 85 -9.81 0.44 -16.01
CA SER A 85 -10.72 1.59 -15.97
C SER A 85 -10.17 2.87 -16.61
N ASP A 86 -8.89 2.93 -16.94
CA ASP A 86 -8.30 4.10 -17.58
C ASP A 86 -8.57 4.08 -19.10
N PHE A 87 -9.54 4.87 -19.57
CA PHE A 87 -9.93 4.94 -20.99
C PHE A 87 -8.89 5.61 -21.89
N SER A 88 -7.88 6.28 -21.33
CA SER A 88 -6.85 6.96 -22.11
C SER A 88 -5.79 6.01 -22.70
N LEU A 89 -5.70 4.79 -22.17
CA LEU A 89 -4.74 3.79 -22.64
C LEU A 89 -5.30 2.93 -23.77
N SER A 90 -4.46 2.68 -24.78
CA SER A 90 -4.78 1.71 -25.83
C SER A 90 -4.88 0.29 -25.27
N PRO A 91 -5.67 -0.61 -25.90
CA PRO A 91 -5.84 -1.99 -25.43
C PRO A 91 -4.52 -2.76 -25.34
N ASP A 92 -3.58 -2.55 -26.26
CA ASP A 92 -2.26 -3.20 -26.25
C ASP A 92 -1.43 -2.77 -25.05
N VAL A 93 -1.45 -1.47 -24.72
CA VAL A 93 -0.73 -0.92 -23.57
C VAL A 93 -1.37 -1.40 -22.27
N LYS A 94 -2.71 -1.51 -22.20
CA LYS A 94 -3.42 -2.11 -21.07
C LYS A 94 -3.00 -3.55 -20.83
N ALA A 95 -2.93 -4.37 -21.89
CA ALA A 95 -2.51 -5.76 -21.80
C ALA A 95 -1.05 -5.89 -21.29
N MET A 96 -0.14 -5.05 -21.80
CA MET A 96 1.25 -4.98 -21.34
C MET A 96 1.34 -4.60 -19.86
N LEU A 97 0.64 -3.54 -19.43
CA LEU A 97 0.64 -3.06 -18.06
C LEU A 97 0.01 -4.07 -17.09
N ASN A 98 -1.08 -4.73 -17.48
CA ASN A 98 -1.73 -5.75 -16.66
C ASN A 98 -0.81 -6.97 -16.47
N LYS A 99 -0.13 -7.40 -17.54
CA LYS A 99 0.88 -8.47 -17.45
C LYS A 99 2.01 -8.10 -16.49
N LYS A 100 2.46 -6.84 -16.50
CA LYS A 100 3.45 -6.37 -15.55
C LYS A 100 2.91 -6.30 -14.12
N ALA A 101 1.74 -5.70 -13.90
CA ALA A 101 1.14 -5.59 -12.57
C ALA A 101 0.95 -6.97 -11.92
N LYS A 102 0.50 -7.96 -12.70
CA LYS A 102 0.43 -9.36 -12.26
C LYS A 102 1.79 -9.94 -11.93
N LYS A 103 2.80 -9.73 -12.79
CA LYS A 103 4.17 -10.19 -12.53
C LYS A 103 4.72 -9.61 -11.22
N ASP A 104 4.53 -8.31 -11.00
CA ASP A 104 4.99 -7.61 -9.80
C ASP A 104 4.24 -8.14 -8.55
N PHE A 105 2.93 -8.40 -8.66
CA PHE A 105 2.14 -9.04 -7.60
C PHE A 105 2.68 -10.42 -7.23
N TYR A 106 2.82 -11.32 -8.20
CA TYR A 106 3.33 -12.68 -7.95
C TYR A 106 4.78 -12.68 -7.46
N SER A 107 5.60 -11.72 -7.88
CA SER A 107 6.98 -11.59 -7.39
C SER A 107 7.02 -11.11 -5.93
N THR A 108 6.05 -10.32 -5.49
CA THR A 108 6.03 -9.73 -4.14
C THR A 108 5.32 -10.62 -3.12
N LEU A 109 4.38 -11.46 -3.58
CA LEU A 109 3.57 -12.34 -2.75
C LEU A 109 4.40 -13.28 -1.84
N PRO A 110 5.48 -13.94 -2.33
CA PRO A 110 6.34 -14.76 -1.47
C PRO A 110 7.02 -13.96 -0.35
N MET A 111 7.44 -12.72 -0.65
CA MET A 111 8.09 -11.85 0.34
C MET A 111 7.09 -11.43 1.43
N LEU A 112 5.86 -11.09 1.05
CA LEU A 112 4.79 -10.75 1.99
C LEU A 112 4.36 -11.95 2.84
N PHE A 113 4.35 -13.15 2.25
CA PHE A 113 4.09 -14.38 2.98
C PHE A 113 5.15 -14.63 4.06
N LEU A 114 6.43 -14.55 3.70
CA LEU A 114 7.53 -14.68 4.66
C LEU A 114 7.47 -13.62 5.76
N LEU A 115 7.16 -12.36 5.41
CA LEU A 115 7.00 -11.28 6.37
C LEU A 115 5.86 -11.55 7.36
N THR A 116 4.72 -12.04 6.85
CA THR A 116 3.57 -12.44 7.68
C THR A 116 3.94 -13.57 8.63
N CYS A 117 4.60 -14.62 8.12
CA CYS A 117 5.10 -15.72 8.94
C CYS A 117 6.04 -15.20 10.03
N MET A 118 6.96 -14.29 9.71
CA MET A 118 7.87 -13.69 10.69
C MET A 118 7.11 -12.98 11.81
N PHE A 119 6.09 -12.18 11.49
CA PHE A 119 5.27 -11.51 12.49
C PHE A 119 4.49 -12.51 13.36
N VAL A 120 3.88 -13.53 12.75
CA VAL A 120 3.13 -14.58 13.45
C VAL A 120 4.04 -15.37 14.38
N PHE A 121 5.20 -15.84 13.91
CA PHE A 121 6.16 -16.55 14.75
C PHE A 121 6.71 -15.66 15.87
N ASN A 122 7.03 -14.41 15.58
CA ASN A 122 7.47 -13.46 16.61
C ASN A 122 6.38 -13.17 17.66
N PHE A 123 5.11 -13.30 17.30
CA PHE A 123 3.98 -13.21 18.22
C PHE A 123 3.79 -14.51 19.04
N ILE A 124 3.99 -15.69 18.45
CA ILE A 124 3.81 -17.00 19.11
C ILE A 124 5.01 -17.40 19.98
N LYS A 125 6.24 -17.02 19.63
CA LYS A 125 7.50 -17.47 20.28
C LYS A 125 7.73 -16.91 21.70
N ILE A 126 6.69 -16.45 22.39
CA ILE A 126 6.70 -16.00 23.78
C ILE A 126 5.59 -16.74 24.51
#